data_AF-A0A327Y4K7-F1
#
_entry.id   AF-A0A327Y4K7-F1
#
_cell.length_a   1.000
_cell.length_b   1.000
_cell.length_c   1.000
_cell.angle_alpha   90.00
_cell.angle_beta   90.00
_cell.angle_gamma   90.00
#
_symmetry.space_group_name_H-M   'P 1'
#
loop_
_entity.id
_entity.type
_entity.pdbx_description
1 polymer ?
#
loop_
_entity_poly.entity_id
_entity_poly.type
_entity_poly.pdbx_seq_one_letter_code
_entity_poly.pdbx_strand_id
1 'polypeptide(L)'
;MGIKIEIPVRVVTFRSEELDKWRNGERENCKDSYCRKLPGTKGFGEFIVGRYFESLGYEWIHHDYNLFSGNRLGKYPVAEEVFRKHFGDERYEQGRQFYRLFSPYVHVQEPDLMIYRPDFSEVRFAEVKRMDTNDRLNEAQLRGMALLKLLYGCEVDIFYVVEEGKDVPERSVVWEF
;
A
#
# COMPACT_ATOMS: atom_id res chain seq x y z
N MET A 1 1.30 24.16 18.26
CA MET A 1 1.82 23.74 16.94
C MET A 1 1.26 22.36 16.68
N GLY A 2 0.48 22.18 15.61
CA GLY A 2 -0.08 20.87 15.22
C GLY A 2 0.99 19.93 14.66
N ILE A 3 0.70 18.63 14.64
CA ILE A 3 1.55 17.62 14.01
C ILE A 3 1.29 17.69 12.50
N LYS A 4 2.36 17.87 11.71
CA LYS A 4 2.30 17.83 10.25
C LYS A 4 3.02 16.60 9.74
N ILE A 5 2.39 15.88 8.82
CA ILE A 5 3.00 14.73 8.13
C ILE A 5 3.02 15.03 6.64
N GLU A 6 4.22 14.91 6.07
CA GLU A 6 4.41 14.92 4.64
C GLU A 6 4.41 13.49 4.10
N ILE A 7 3.51 13.24 3.14
CA ILE A 7 3.40 11.99 2.40
C ILE A 7 3.82 12.30 0.95
N PRO A 8 4.96 11.78 0.49
CA PRO A 8 5.43 12.00 -0.87
C PRO A 8 4.46 11.39 -1.89
N VAL A 9 4.27 12.08 -3.01
CA VAL A 9 3.58 11.55 -4.19
C VAL A 9 4.62 11.22 -5.25
N ARG A 10 4.58 9.98 -5.73
CA ARG A 10 5.42 9.48 -6.81
C ARG A 10 4.56 9.15 -8.03
N VAL A 11 5.19 9.17 -9.19
CA VAL A 11 4.56 8.78 -10.45
C VAL A 11 5.24 7.53 -10.98
N VAL A 12 4.43 6.53 -11.34
CA VAL A 12 4.91 5.35 -12.09
C VAL A 12 4.10 5.25 -13.36
N THR A 13 4.81 5.03 -14.47
CA THR A 13 4.19 4.96 -15.78
C THR A 13 3.89 3.53 -16.20
N PHE A 14 2.89 3.36 -17.08
CA PHE A 14 2.60 2.10 -17.75
C PHE A 14 2.36 2.35 -19.25
N ARG A 15 2.64 1.32 -20.06
CA ARG A 15 2.30 1.34 -21.49
C ARG A 15 0.87 0.85 -21.71
N SER A 16 0.16 1.44 -22.66
CA SER A 16 -1.24 1.07 -22.97
C SER A 16 -1.43 -0.43 -23.20
N GLU A 17 -0.45 -1.10 -23.84
CA GLU A 17 -0.50 -2.54 -24.10
C GLU A 17 -0.49 -3.37 -22.81
N GLU A 18 0.09 -2.86 -21.72
CA GLU A 18 0.10 -3.55 -20.42
C GLU A 18 -1.29 -3.56 -19.79
N LEU A 19 -2.03 -2.46 -19.93
CA LEU A 19 -3.42 -2.38 -19.46
C LEU A 19 -4.33 -3.28 -20.30
N ASP A 20 -4.11 -3.34 -21.62
CA ASP A 20 -4.90 -4.21 -22.51
C ASP A 20 -4.66 -5.70 -22.20
N LYS A 21 -3.39 -6.11 -22.02
CA LYS A 21 -3.05 -7.46 -21.55
C LYS A 21 -3.72 -7.79 -20.21
N TRP A 22 -3.65 -6.87 -19.25
CA TRP A 22 -4.30 -7.05 -17.95
C TRP A 22 -5.82 -7.23 -18.08
N ARG A 23 -6.46 -6.41 -18.92
CA ARG A 23 -7.90 -6.48 -19.20
C ARG A 23 -8.30 -7.80 -19.84
N ASN A 24 -7.43 -8.34 -20.71
CA ASN A 24 -7.64 -9.63 -21.38
C ASN A 24 -7.32 -10.84 -20.50
N GLY A 25 -6.80 -10.64 -19.29
CA GLY A 25 -6.47 -11.71 -18.34
C GLY A 25 -5.05 -12.28 -18.49
N GLU A 26 -4.22 -11.69 -19.35
CA GLU A 26 -2.79 -12.03 -19.49
C GLU A 26 -2.00 -11.46 -18.30
N ARG A 27 -1.98 -12.21 -17.18
CA ARG A 27 -1.47 -11.76 -15.88
C ARG A 27 -0.49 -12.74 -15.25
N GLU A 28 0.11 -13.63 -16.02
CA GLU A 28 1.05 -14.64 -15.52
C GLU A 28 2.29 -14.01 -14.88
N ASN A 29 2.62 -12.78 -15.28
CA ASN A 29 3.74 -12.00 -14.76
C ASN A 29 3.46 -11.28 -13.43
N CYS A 30 2.24 -11.31 -12.90
CA CYS A 30 1.93 -10.75 -11.60
C CYS A 30 2.20 -11.81 -10.51
N LYS A 31 3.08 -11.50 -9.55
CA LYS A 31 3.42 -12.44 -8.48
C LYS A 31 2.30 -12.58 -7.45
N ASP A 32 1.60 -11.51 -7.13
CA ASP A 32 0.51 -11.51 -6.14
C ASP A 32 -0.70 -12.31 -6.66
N SER A 33 -1.07 -13.37 -5.93
CA SER A 33 -2.11 -14.29 -6.37
C SER A 33 -3.53 -13.74 -6.20
N TYR A 34 -3.73 -12.81 -5.27
CA TYR A 34 -5.01 -12.15 -5.04
C TYR A 34 -5.27 -11.17 -6.17
N CYS A 35 -4.30 -10.31 -6.45
CA CYS A 35 -4.30 -9.31 -7.50
C CYS A 35 -4.61 -9.93 -8.87
N ARG A 36 -3.96 -11.05 -9.20
CA ARG A 36 -4.21 -11.81 -10.44
C ARG A 36 -5.68 -12.20 -10.66
N LYS A 37 -6.42 -12.48 -9.60
CA LYS A 37 -7.80 -13.00 -9.67
C LYS A 37 -8.87 -11.90 -9.73
N LEU A 38 -8.49 -10.63 -9.60
CA LEU A 38 -9.46 -9.52 -9.56
C LEU A 38 -10.12 -9.27 -10.93
N PRO A 39 -11.42 -8.96 -11.01
CA PRO A 39 -12.11 -8.84 -12.29
C PRO A 39 -11.76 -7.54 -13.03
N GLY A 40 -11.83 -7.58 -14.37
CA GLY A 40 -11.69 -6.40 -15.23
C GLY A 40 -10.31 -5.75 -15.14
N THR A 41 -10.24 -4.47 -14.79
CA THR A 41 -8.97 -3.74 -14.64
C THR A 41 -8.57 -3.49 -13.18
N LYS A 42 -9.29 -4.10 -12.22
CA LYS A 42 -8.93 -4.04 -10.81
C LYS A 42 -7.59 -4.75 -10.57
N GLY A 43 -6.80 -4.26 -9.61
CA GLY A 43 -5.46 -4.79 -9.34
C GLY A 43 -4.37 -4.27 -10.28
N PHE A 44 -4.73 -3.60 -11.38
CA PHE A 44 -3.74 -3.18 -12.37
C PHE A 44 -2.77 -2.13 -11.84
N GLY A 45 -3.27 -1.13 -11.09
CA GLY A 45 -2.41 -0.10 -10.54
C GLY A 45 -1.42 -0.70 -9.54
N GLU A 46 -1.93 -1.58 -8.68
CA GLU A 46 -1.17 -2.28 -7.64
C GLU A 46 -0.12 -3.19 -8.27
N PHE A 47 -0.44 -3.87 -9.37
CA PHE A 47 0.52 -4.62 -10.17
C PHE A 47 1.64 -3.75 -10.74
N ILE A 48 1.32 -2.58 -11.31
CA ILE A 48 2.33 -1.68 -11.88
C ILE A 48 3.29 -1.17 -10.79
N VAL A 49 2.76 -0.72 -9.66
CA VAL A 49 3.59 -0.27 -8.51
C VAL A 49 4.36 -1.44 -7.90
N GLY A 50 3.73 -2.61 -7.78
CA GLY A 50 4.37 -3.84 -7.35
C GLY A 50 5.58 -4.21 -8.20
N ARG A 51 5.45 -4.21 -9.54
CA ARG A 51 6.58 -4.46 -10.45
C ARG A 51 7.69 -3.42 -10.34
N TYR A 52 7.34 -2.16 -10.11
CA TYR A 52 8.33 -1.12 -9.85
C TYR A 52 9.18 -1.50 -8.63
N PHE A 53 8.57 -1.91 -7.52
CA PHE A 53 9.29 -2.35 -6.33
C PHE A 53 10.03 -3.69 -6.51
N GLU A 54 9.47 -4.63 -7.27
CA GLU A 54 10.19 -5.86 -7.65
C GLU A 54 11.50 -5.55 -8.38
N SER A 55 11.50 -4.56 -9.29
CA SER A 55 12.70 -4.14 -10.00
C SER A 55 13.79 -3.56 -9.07
N LEU A 56 13.39 -3.09 -7.88
CA LEU A 56 14.27 -2.59 -6.83
C LEU A 56 14.67 -3.67 -5.81
N GLY A 57 14.24 -4.92 -6.01
CA GLY A 57 14.54 -6.06 -5.14
C GLY A 57 13.67 -6.12 -3.88
N TYR A 58 12.44 -5.62 -3.93
CA TYR A 58 11.43 -5.78 -2.88
C TYR A 58 10.40 -6.84 -3.26
N GLU A 59 9.69 -7.34 -2.26
CA GLU A 59 8.46 -8.10 -2.41
C GLU A 59 7.26 -7.24 -1.97
N TRP A 60 6.06 -7.60 -2.41
CA TRP A 60 4.84 -6.84 -2.11
C TRP A 60 3.62 -7.73 -1.92
N ILE A 61 2.67 -7.24 -1.14
CA ILE A 61 1.39 -7.88 -0.83
C ILE A 61 0.27 -6.87 -1.05
N HIS A 62 -0.76 -7.25 -1.82
CA HIS A 62 -1.94 -6.40 -2.07
C HIS A 62 -3.10 -6.79 -1.15
N HIS A 63 -3.45 -5.88 -0.23
CA HIS A 63 -4.55 -5.98 0.76
C HIS A 63 -4.60 -7.21 1.68
N ASP A 64 -3.81 -8.26 1.45
CA ASP A 64 -3.71 -9.44 2.30
C ASP A 64 -2.74 -9.23 3.47
N TYR A 65 -2.93 -8.11 4.19
CA TYR A 65 -2.21 -7.77 5.40
C TYR A 65 -3.12 -6.96 6.33
N ASN A 66 -2.86 -6.99 7.63
CA ASN A 66 -3.30 -5.87 8.48
C ASN A 66 -2.38 -5.71 9.68
N LEU A 67 -1.97 -4.47 9.91
CA LEU A 67 -1.32 -4.01 11.12
C LEU A 67 -2.35 -3.35 12.05
N PHE A 68 -3.36 -2.70 11.48
CA PHE A 68 -4.43 -1.99 12.16
C PHE A 68 -5.81 -2.63 11.91
N SER A 69 -6.03 -3.87 12.37
CA SER A 69 -7.38 -4.47 12.28
C SER A 69 -7.71 -5.41 13.43
N GLY A 70 -9.01 -5.70 13.55
CA GLY A 70 -9.55 -6.72 14.46
C GLY A 70 -9.54 -8.16 13.91
N ASN A 71 -8.93 -8.40 12.74
CA ASN A 71 -8.85 -9.75 12.16
C ASN A 71 -8.17 -10.73 13.12
N ARG A 72 -8.53 -12.02 13.07
CA ARG A 72 -7.87 -13.05 13.89
C ARG A 72 -6.41 -13.23 13.46
N LEU A 73 -5.53 -13.60 14.40
CA LEU A 73 -4.17 -14.03 14.10
C LEU A 73 -4.19 -15.22 13.13
N GLY A 74 -3.20 -15.28 12.25
CA GLY A 74 -3.07 -16.29 11.21
C GLY A 74 -3.98 -16.09 10.00
N LYS A 75 -4.73 -14.97 9.91
CA LYS A 75 -5.54 -14.69 8.72
C LYS A 75 -4.65 -14.41 7.50
N TYR A 76 -3.54 -13.69 7.73
CA TYR A 76 -2.60 -13.27 6.68
C TYR A 76 -1.17 -13.70 7.04
N PRO A 77 -0.89 -15.02 7.07
CA PRO A 77 0.31 -15.56 7.71
C PRO A 77 1.63 -15.00 7.17
N VAL A 78 1.70 -14.72 5.86
CA VAL A 78 2.89 -14.14 5.22
C VAL A 78 3.15 -12.72 5.71
N ALA A 79 2.14 -11.86 5.70
CA ALA A 79 2.26 -10.49 6.20
C ALA A 79 2.56 -10.47 7.71
N GLU A 80 1.93 -11.36 8.47
CA GLU A 80 2.18 -11.49 9.92
C GLU A 80 3.63 -11.88 10.21
N GLU A 81 4.20 -12.82 9.43
CA GLU A 81 5.61 -13.18 9.55
C GLU A 81 6.52 -11.98 9.28
N VAL A 82 6.29 -11.25 8.19
CA VAL A 82 7.07 -10.05 7.84
C VAL A 82 7.02 -9.04 8.97
N PHE A 83 5.83 -8.72 9.50
CA PHE A 83 5.68 -7.75 10.59
C PHE A 83 6.39 -8.19 11.87
N ARG A 84 6.27 -9.47 12.24
CA ARG A 84 6.95 -10.00 13.43
C ARG A 84 8.47 -9.99 13.28
N LYS A 85 8.99 -10.33 12.10
CA LYS A 85 10.43 -10.30 11.81
C LYS A 85 10.99 -8.88 11.77
N HIS A 86 10.23 -7.93 11.23
CA HIS A 86 10.67 -6.54 11.07
C HIS A 86 10.51 -5.72 12.36
N PHE A 87 9.34 -5.75 13.00
CA PHE A 87 9.04 -4.94 14.18
C PHE A 87 9.35 -5.64 15.51
N GLY A 88 9.46 -6.96 15.51
CA GLY A 88 9.44 -7.79 16.71
C GLY A 88 8.03 -8.12 17.17
N ASP A 89 7.89 -9.27 17.85
CA ASP A 89 6.60 -9.81 18.30
C ASP A 89 5.84 -8.83 19.20
N GLU A 90 6.53 -8.23 20.17
CA GLU A 90 5.93 -7.32 21.14
C GLU A 90 5.30 -6.10 20.44
N ARG A 91 6.04 -5.45 19.54
CA ARG A 91 5.56 -4.24 18.85
C ARG A 91 4.41 -4.55 17.90
N TYR A 92 4.49 -5.68 17.18
CA TYR A 92 3.41 -6.14 16.32
C TYR A 92 2.12 -6.41 17.13
N GLU A 93 2.23 -7.07 18.27
CA GLU A 93 1.06 -7.38 19.11
C GLU A 93 0.47 -6.12 19.77
N GLN A 94 1.32 -5.19 20.23
CA GLN A 94 0.87 -3.92 20.79
C GLN A 94 0.06 -3.11 19.77
N GLY A 95 0.52 -2.98 18.52
CA GLY A 95 -0.22 -2.16 17.57
C GLY A 95 -1.55 -2.76 17.08
N ARG A 96 -1.70 -4.08 17.15
CA ARG A 96 -3.02 -4.71 16.97
C ARG A 96 -4.01 -4.35 18.08
N GLN A 97 -3.52 -4.02 19.28
CA GLN A 97 -4.37 -3.54 20.37
C GLN A 97 -4.78 -2.09 20.15
N PHE A 98 -3.91 -1.23 19.60
CA PHE A 98 -4.22 0.18 19.34
C PHE A 98 -5.43 0.36 18.43
N TYR A 99 -5.58 -0.48 17.40
CA TYR A 99 -6.73 -0.42 16.49
C TYR A 99 -8.06 -0.39 17.23
N ARG A 100 -8.25 -1.26 18.23
CA ARG A 100 -9.51 -1.36 18.98
C ARG A 100 -9.82 -0.11 19.80
N LEU A 101 -8.81 0.67 20.17
CA LEU A 101 -8.97 1.88 20.97
C LEU A 101 -9.51 3.05 20.15
N PHE A 102 -9.13 3.16 18.87
CA PHE A 102 -9.57 4.27 18.02
C PHE A 102 -10.64 3.90 16.99
N SER A 103 -10.74 2.64 16.57
CA SER A 103 -11.66 2.24 15.49
C SER A 103 -13.15 2.56 15.73
N PRO A 104 -13.68 2.63 16.97
CA PRO A 104 -15.06 3.07 17.19
C PRO A 104 -15.30 4.57 16.90
N TYR A 105 -14.23 5.38 16.94
CA TYR A 105 -14.32 6.83 16.86
C TYR A 105 -13.79 7.37 15.52
N VAL A 106 -12.85 6.65 14.91
CA VAL A 106 -12.12 7.08 13.72
C VAL A 106 -12.07 5.94 12.73
N HIS A 107 -12.63 6.18 11.54
CA HIS A 107 -12.45 5.29 10.40
C HIS A 107 -11.05 5.46 9.81
N VAL A 108 -10.35 4.35 9.62
CA VAL A 108 -8.98 4.27 9.10
C VAL A 108 -8.94 3.17 8.04
N GLN A 109 -8.20 3.44 6.95
CA GLN A 109 -7.93 2.47 5.90
C GLN A 109 -6.43 2.30 5.75
N GLU A 110 -5.96 1.05 5.73
CA GLU A 110 -4.57 0.76 5.40
C GLU A 110 -4.35 0.91 3.89
N PRO A 111 -3.12 1.21 3.44
CA PRO A 111 -2.80 1.39 2.03
C PRO A 111 -3.07 0.15 1.18
N ASP A 112 -3.02 0.28 -0.15
CA ASP A 112 -3.24 -0.87 -1.03
C ASP A 112 -2.11 -1.91 -0.92
N LEU A 113 -0.86 -1.44 -0.80
CA LEU A 113 0.32 -2.28 -0.83
C LEU A 113 1.13 -2.22 0.46
N MET A 114 1.49 -3.41 0.95
CA MET A 114 2.60 -3.62 1.87
C MET A 114 3.81 -4.07 1.05
N ILE A 115 4.94 -3.38 1.22
CA ILE A 115 6.18 -3.63 0.47
C ILE A 115 7.31 -3.87 1.46
N TYR A 116 8.14 -4.88 1.21
CA TYR A 116 9.19 -5.27 2.15
C TYR A 116 10.43 -5.82 1.45
N ARG A 117 11.58 -5.66 2.11
CA ARG A 117 12.81 -6.34 1.69
C ARG A 117 12.73 -7.83 2.05
N PRO A 118 13.21 -8.75 1.20
CA PRO A 118 13.16 -10.20 1.50
C PRO A 118 13.88 -10.62 2.80
N ASP A 119 14.83 -9.82 3.28
CA ASP A 119 15.54 -10.02 4.55
C ASP A 119 14.83 -9.38 5.76
N PHE A 120 13.65 -8.79 5.53
CA PHE A 120 12.81 -8.09 6.52
C PHE A 120 13.47 -6.86 7.13
N SER A 121 14.55 -6.32 6.54
CA SER A 121 15.22 -5.13 7.06
C SER A 121 14.38 -3.86 6.94
N GLU A 122 13.39 -3.87 6.04
CA GLU A 122 12.58 -2.71 5.70
C GLU A 122 11.15 -3.13 5.35
N VAL A 123 10.19 -2.39 5.91
CA VAL A 123 8.77 -2.44 5.54
C VAL A 123 8.29 -1.01 5.25
N ARG A 124 7.61 -0.84 4.12
CA ARG A 124 6.99 0.41 3.68
C ARG A 124 5.61 0.12 3.09
N PHE A 125 4.83 1.17 2.90
CA PHE A 125 3.48 1.04 2.36
C PHE A 125 3.23 2.01 1.22
N ALA A 126 2.41 1.59 0.26
CA ALA A 126 2.05 2.41 -0.87
C ALA A 126 0.54 2.41 -1.07
N GLU A 127 -0.01 3.61 -1.19
CA GLU A 127 -1.38 3.85 -1.64
C GLU A 127 -1.35 4.12 -3.14
N VAL A 128 -2.19 3.43 -3.92
CA VAL A 128 -2.13 3.44 -5.37
C VAL A 128 -3.34 4.13 -5.95
N LYS A 129 -3.11 5.06 -6.89
CA LYS A 129 -4.17 5.81 -7.57
C LYS A 129 -3.96 5.82 -9.06
N ARG A 130 -4.92 5.28 -9.80
CA ARG A 130 -4.91 5.29 -11.27
C ARG A 130 -5.49 6.59 -11.81
N MET A 131 -4.69 7.35 -12.55
CA MET A 131 -5.10 8.65 -13.11
C MET A 131 -6.09 8.52 -14.27
N ASP A 132 -6.16 7.36 -14.92
CA ASP A 132 -7.16 7.06 -15.95
C ASP A 132 -8.52 6.63 -15.34
N THR A 133 -8.65 6.68 -14.01
CA THR A 133 -9.88 6.40 -13.27
C THR A 133 -10.26 7.59 -12.39
N ASN A 134 -11.49 7.59 -11.84
CA ASN A 134 -11.92 8.59 -10.86
C ASN A 134 -11.49 8.24 -9.42
N ASP A 135 -10.49 7.37 -9.25
CA ASP A 135 -9.98 6.99 -7.94
C ASP A 135 -9.23 8.16 -7.28
N ARG A 136 -9.66 8.52 -6.07
CA ARG A 136 -9.14 9.66 -5.33
C ARG A 136 -8.78 9.23 -3.93
N LEU A 137 -7.71 9.82 -3.43
CA LEU A 137 -7.30 9.68 -2.05
C LEU A 137 -8.41 10.19 -1.13
N ASN A 138 -8.80 9.36 -0.16
CA ASN A 138 -9.78 9.73 0.84
C ASN A 138 -9.12 9.97 2.21
N GLU A 139 -9.88 10.59 3.12
CA GLU A 139 -9.38 10.96 4.44
C GLU A 139 -8.99 9.74 5.31
N ALA A 140 -9.71 8.62 5.19
CA ALA A 140 -9.41 7.41 5.96
C ALA A 140 -8.08 6.78 5.55
N GLN A 141 -7.72 6.85 4.26
CA GLN A 141 -6.42 6.42 3.72
C GLN A 141 -5.29 7.31 4.23
N LEU A 142 -5.49 8.64 4.21
CA LEU A 142 -4.54 9.59 4.78
C LEU A 142 -4.27 9.33 6.26
N ARG A 143 -5.33 9.07 7.04
CA ARG A 143 -5.20 8.70 8.46
C ARG A 143 -4.43 7.39 8.64
N GLY A 144 -4.68 6.38 7.80
CA GLY A 144 -3.95 5.10 7.88
C GLY A 144 -2.47 5.27 7.61
N MET A 145 -2.11 5.96 6.53
CA MET A 145 -0.70 6.28 6.24
C MET A 145 -0.05 7.09 7.36
N ALA A 146 -0.75 8.08 7.91
CA ALA A 146 -0.27 8.86 9.03
C ALA A 146 0.00 8.00 10.28
N LEU A 147 -0.89 7.06 10.62
CA LEU A 147 -0.70 6.16 11.76
C LEU A 147 0.46 5.19 11.54
N LEU A 148 0.64 4.68 10.31
CA LEU A 148 1.81 3.84 9.96
C LEU A 148 3.11 4.61 10.17
N LYS A 149 3.17 5.86 9.70
CA LYS A 149 4.35 6.71 9.85
C LYS A 149 4.63 7.09 11.31
N LEU A 150 3.61 7.50 12.08
CA LEU A 150 3.78 7.95 13.46
C LEU A 150 4.02 6.81 14.46
N LEU A 151 3.28 5.70 14.36
CA LEU A 151 3.33 4.62 15.35
C LEU A 151 4.42 3.58 15.04
N TYR A 152 4.65 3.33 13.76
CA TYR A 152 5.59 2.29 13.30
C TYR A 152 6.87 2.86 12.70
N GLY A 153 6.92 4.15 12.36
CA GLY A 153 8.08 4.74 11.71
C GLY A 153 8.28 4.22 10.28
N CYS A 154 7.21 3.72 9.65
CA CYS A 154 7.29 3.20 8.29
C CYS A 154 7.27 4.33 7.26
N GLU A 155 8.01 4.11 6.17
CA GLU A 155 7.86 4.91 4.96
C GLU A 155 6.50 4.63 4.32
N VAL A 156 5.85 5.72 3.89
CA VAL A 156 4.55 5.68 3.22
C VAL A 156 4.61 6.60 2.01
N ASP A 157 4.17 6.11 0.86
CA ASP A 157 4.19 6.83 -0.40
C ASP A 157 2.81 6.75 -1.07
N ILE A 158 2.39 7.81 -1.76
CA ILE A 158 1.25 7.76 -2.68
C ILE A 158 1.80 7.60 -4.09
N PHE A 159 1.30 6.62 -4.84
CA PHE A 159 1.69 6.38 -6.22
C PHE A 159 0.55 6.71 -7.17
N TYR A 160 0.78 7.69 -8.05
CA TYR A 160 -0.06 7.85 -9.23
C TYR A 160 0.44 6.97 -10.36
N VAL A 161 -0.45 6.11 -10.85
CA VAL A 161 -0.20 5.24 -12.00
C VAL A 161 -0.76 5.90 -13.24
N VAL A 162 0.12 6.16 -14.21
CA VAL A 162 -0.15 7.05 -15.34
C VAL A 162 0.27 6.37 -16.65
N GLU A 163 -0.51 6.53 -17.70
CA GLU A 163 -0.10 6.05 -19.03
C GLU A 163 1.08 6.88 -19.55
N GLU A 164 2.08 6.23 -20.16
CA GLU A 164 3.23 6.93 -20.76
C GLU A 164 2.81 8.08 -21.68
N GLY A 165 3.54 9.19 -21.60
CA GLY A 165 3.25 10.41 -22.39
C GLY A 165 2.21 11.35 -21.78
N LYS A 166 1.65 11.04 -20.60
CA LYS A 166 0.82 11.99 -19.83
C LYS A 166 1.63 12.61 -18.69
N ASP A 167 1.60 13.93 -18.60
CA ASP A 167 2.27 14.68 -17.53
C ASP A 167 1.44 14.69 -16.24
N VAL A 168 2.10 14.35 -15.13
CA VAL A 168 1.57 14.57 -13.78
C VAL A 168 2.67 15.20 -12.93
N PRO A 169 2.43 16.38 -12.34
CA PRO A 169 3.42 17.01 -11.48
C PRO A 169 3.60 16.18 -10.19
N GLU A 170 4.85 15.84 -9.89
CA GLU A 170 5.22 15.33 -8.56
C GLU A 170 4.92 16.40 -7.52
N ARG A 171 4.31 15.98 -6.41
CA ARG A 171 3.95 16.85 -5.28
C ARG A 171 4.02 16.06 -3.99
N SER A 172 3.85 16.73 -2.86
CA SER A 172 3.61 16.05 -1.59
C SER A 172 2.20 16.36 -1.11
N VAL A 173 1.59 15.43 -0.38
CA VAL A 173 0.39 15.71 0.39
C VAL A 173 0.81 16.00 1.83
N VAL A 174 0.45 17.18 2.32
CA VAL A 174 0.66 17.56 3.72
C VAL A 174 -0.62 17.34 4.49
N TRP A 175 -0.56 16.53 5.53
CA TRP A 175 -1.66 16.31 6.47
C TRP A 175 -1.36 16.99 7.79
N GLU A 176 -2.31 17.77 8.31
CA GLU A 176 -2.22 18.47 9.59
C GLU A 176 -3.27 17.94 10.56
N PHE A 177 -2.86 17.61 11.79
CA PHE A 177 -3.72 17.22 12.90
C PHE A 177 -4.11 18.39 13.79
#